data_AF-A0A2J6R1G1-F1
#
_entry.id   AF-A0A2J6R1G1-F1
#
_cell.length_a   1.000
_cell.length_b   1.000
_cell.length_c   1.000
_cell.angle_alpha   90.00
_cell.angle_beta   90.00
_cell.angle_gamma   90.00
#
_symmetry.space_group_name_H-M   'P 1'
#
loop_
_entity.id
_entity.type
_entity.pdbx_description
1 polymer ?
#
loop_
_entity_poly.entity_id
_entity_poly.type
_entity_poly.pdbx_seq_one_letter_code
_entity_poly.pdbx_strand_id
1 'polypeptide(L)'
;MFHWYRKAARCYVYLSDVSVHNFDQDTRPSSSKSNFMQSRWFSRGWTLQELLAPASVEFFSHEGEQLGDKRSLEKEIIETTEINVLALRGYPLSRFSIADRMSWAAKRTTKREEDNAYCLLGIFGVYMPLIYGEGKGAFTRLIEEVNKSSKSYHRLDLEFLRWLKSHDPYTNHLAAQRKKQAHTGSWFLHGEQYTAWQCGKIPLLWISGSRIRILLIISSTIIENLLENSVTDTSAMMAYYYFDFSEADKRTLGSFVRSLLIQLTVNLPGIPQELFNLYIRSREMNQEPSTESLREVLRGILIRSTKAIIVVDALDECSEPEELVEFIGEMKSWRTANLRLLVVSRQHFEGTDAMEDLHPVHVSIQDEVANNDILAFVKEILSKDIKLRQWPQGVKKQIETALISKSNGM
;
A
#
# COMPACT_ATOMS: atom_id res chain seq x y z
N MET A 1 10.31 21.24 11.18
CA MET A 1 10.10 19.98 11.94
C MET A 1 9.65 18.85 11.03
N PHE A 2 8.45 18.90 10.44
CA PHE A 2 7.92 17.85 9.55
C PHE A 2 8.92 17.25 8.55
N HIS A 3 9.63 18.08 7.79
CA HIS A 3 10.63 17.60 6.80
C HIS A 3 11.77 16.78 7.41
N TRP A 4 12.19 17.14 8.64
CA TRP A 4 13.23 16.40 9.36
C TRP A 4 12.75 15.02 9.77
N TYR A 5 11.53 14.93 10.31
CA TYR A 5 10.91 13.64 10.61
C TYR A 5 10.70 12.80 9.34
N ARG A 6 10.25 13.42 8.24
CA ARG A 6 10.05 12.72 6.96
C ARG A 6 11.34 12.10 6.41
N LYS A 7 12.49 12.73 6.66
CA LYS A 7 13.81 12.24 6.24
C LYS A 7 14.46 11.31 7.26
N ALA A 8 13.88 11.12 8.43
CA ALA A 8 14.44 10.23 9.44
C ALA A 8 14.29 8.78 8.99
N ALA A 9 15.37 8.00 9.06
CA ALA A 9 15.34 6.57 8.79
C ALA A 9 14.45 5.82 9.80
N ARG A 10 14.49 6.26 11.06
CA ARG A 10 13.65 5.75 12.17
C ARG A 10 13.32 6.87 13.13
N CYS A 11 12.12 6.84 13.70
CA CYS A 11 11.71 7.68 14.82
C CYS A 11 11.38 6.81 16.03
N TYR A 12 11.97 7.15 17.16
CA TYR A 12 11.75 6.44 18.42
C TYR A 12 10.86 7.29 19.33
N VAL A 13 9.77 6.70 19.82
CA VAL A 13 8.82 7.35 20.72
C VAL A 13 8.88 6.64 22.07
N TYR A 14 9.41 7.34 23.06
CA TYR A 14 9.43 6.88 24.44
C TYR A 14 8.18 7.38 25.19
N LEU A 15 7.34 6.46 25.64
CA LEU A 15 6.07 6.72 26.32
C LEU A 15 6.25 6.53 27.83
N SER A 16 6.65 7.62 28.50
CA SER A 16 6.89 7.61 29.95
C SER A 16 5.65 7.31 30.81
N ASP A 17 4.46 7.33 30.22
CA ASP A 17 3.17 7.10 30.88
C ASP A 17 2.54 5.74 30.53
N VAL A 18 3.27 4.87 29.83
CA VAL A 18 2.84 3.51 29.50
C VAL A 18 3.80 2.53 30.16
N SER A 19 3.30 1.74 31.11
CA SER A 19 4.05 0.63 31.72
C SER A 19 3.55 -0.71 31.20
N VAL A 20 4.49 -1.64 30.99
CA VAL A 20 4.22 -3.05 30.67
C VAL A 20 4.04 -3.91 31.93
N HIS A 21 4.43 -3.40 33.09
CA HIS A 21 4.37 -4.11 34.37
C HIS A 21 3.28 -3.52 35.27
N ASN A 22 2.02 -3.66 34.87
CA ASN A 22 0.91 -3.31 35.76
C ASN A 22 0.77 -4.37 36.87
N PHE A 23 1.21 -4.02 38.08
CA PHE A 23 1.04 -4.80 39.31
C PHE A 23 -0.26 -4.49 40.07
N ASP A 24 -1.32 -4.04 39.38
CA ASP A 24 -2.59 -3.77 40.07
C ASP A 24 -3.35 -5.07 40.33
N GLN A 25 -3.33 -5.52 41.60
CA GLN A 25 -4.00 -6.71 42.09
C GLN A 25 -5.54 -6.63 42.15
N ASP A 26 -6.16 -5.47 41.86
CA ASP A 26 -7.60 -5.28 42.12
C ASP A 26 -8.44 -4.74 40.94
N THR A 27 -7.89 -4.62 39.73
CA THR A 27 -8.71 -4.34 38.54
C THR A 27 -8.20 -5.14 37.35
N ARG A 28 -9.14 -5.69 36.57
CA ARG A 28 -8.90 -6.57 35.40
C ARG A 28 -7.66 -6.11 34.63
N PRO A 29 -6.75 -7.03 34.22
CA PRO A 29 -5.51 -6.65 33.55
C PRO A 29 -5.84 -5.82 32.31
N SER A 30 -5.58 -4.51 32.38
CA SER A 30 -5.60 -3.68 31.19
C SER A 30 -4.47 -4.21 30.31
N SER A 31 -4.82 -4.82 29.17
CA SER A 31 -3.80 -5.24 28.21
C SER A 31 -2.91 -4.04 27.89
N SER A 32 -1.59 -4.22 27.77
CA SER A 32 -0.60 -3.16 27.43
C SER A 32 -1.09 -2.20 26.31
N LYS A 33 -1.86 -2.73 25.36
CA LYS A 33 -2.55 -1.98 24.28
C LYS A 33 -3.52 -0.90 24.77
N SER A 34 -4.27 -1.14 25.85
CA SER A 34 -5.17 -0.14 26.44
C SER A 34 -4.40 1.04 27.04
N ASN A 35 -3.27 0.77 27.72
CA ASN A 35 -2.44 1.83 28.30
C ASN A 35 -1.78 2.65 27.19
N PHE A 36 -1.31 2.00 26.13
CA PHE A 36 -0.79 2.65 24.92
C PHE A 36 -1.81 3.64 24.32
N MET A 37 -3.05 3.17 24.09
CA MET A 37 -4.12 3.99 23.51
C MET A 37 -4.51 5.20 24.38
N GLN A 38 -4.21 5.17 25.67
CA GLN A 38 -4.48 6.25 26.63
C GLN A 38 -3.28 7.18 26.86
N SER A 39 -2.13 6.90 26.25
CA SER A 39 -0.93 7.73 26.43
C SER A 39 -1.19 9.19 26.06
N ARG A 40 -0.67 10.11 26.87
CA ARG A 40 -0.71 11.55 26.61
C ARG A 40 0.04 11.93 25.33
N TRP A 41 0.88 11.04 24.79
CA TRP A 41 1.52 11.29 23.49
C TRP A 41 0.47 11.50 22.39
N PHE A 42 -0.67 10.80 22.41
CA PHE A 42 -1.72 10.98 21.41
C PHE A 42 -2.54 12.27 21.56
N SER A 43 -2.48 12.93 22.72
CA SER A 43 -3.19 14.19 22.98
C SER A 43 -2.32 15.44 22.81
N ARG A 44 -1.04 15.31 22.46
CA ARG A 44 -0.14 16.45 22.22
C ARG A 44 -0.19 16.90 20.75
N GLY A 45 -0.19 18.20 20.49
CA GLY A 45 -0.28 18.73 19.12
C GLY A 45 0.88 18.32 18.22
N TRP A 46 2.12 18.53 18.68
CA TRP A 46 3.34 18.27 17.89
C TRP A 46 3.55 16.81 17.49
N THR A 47 3.05 15.88 18.31
CA THR A 47 3.22 14.44 18.07
C THR A 47 2.42 13.95 16.86
N LEU A 48 1.50 14.76 16.32
CA LEU A 48 0.83 14.45 15.06
C LEU A 48 1.82 14.45 13.89
N GLN A 49 2.74 15.41 13.85
CA GLN A 49 3.80 15.44 12.84
C GLN A 49 4.82 14.32 13.07
N GLU A 50 5.16 14.05 14.33
CA GLU A 50 6.04 12.93 14.71
C GLU A 50 5.43 11.58 14.30
N LEU A 51 4.10 11.46 14.32
CA LEU A 51 3.40 10.29 13.84
C LEU A 51 3.36 10.22 12.31
N LEU A 52 2.95 11.29 11.62
CA LEU A 52 2.61 11.20 10.19
C LEU A 52 3.76 11.48 9.22
N ALA A 53 4.77 12.24 9.63
CA ALA A 53 5.88 12.56 8.75
C ALA A 53 6.84 11.39 8.46
N PRO A 54 7.33 10.63 9.47
CA PRO A 54 8.34 9.60 9.25
C PRO A 54 7.73 8.31 8.68
N ALA A 55 8.51 7.59 7.87
CA ALA A 55 8.09 6.27 7.35
C ALA A 55 8.04 5.19 8.43
N SER A 56 8.93 5.27 9.44
CA SER A 56 9.02 4.32 10.55
C SER A 56 8.94 5.03 11.91
N VAL A 57 8.09 4.52 12.80
CA VAL A 57 7.95 4.95 14.20
C VAL A 57 7.90 3.72 15.09
N GLU A 58 8.80 3.64 16.05
CA GLU A 58 8.87 2.56 17.04
C GLU A 58 8.54 3.12 18.43
N PHE A 59 7.65 2.46 19.15
CA PHE A 59 7.14 2.89 20.46
C PHE A 59 7.74 2.07 21.59
N PHE A 60 8.15 2.75 22.66
CA PHE A 60 8.79 2.16 23.83
C PHE A 60 8.05 2.56 25.10
N SER A 61 7.94 1.64 26.06
CA SER A 61 7.34 1.86 27.37
C SER A 61 8.25 2.72 28.25
N HIS A 62 7.74 3.09 29.43
CA HIS A 62 8.52 3.72 30.49
C HIS A 62 9.76 2.90 30.92
N GLU A 63 9.66 1.56 30.86
CA GLU A 63 10.76 0.65 31.17
C GLU A 63 11.77 0.52 30.02
N GLY A 64 11.51 1.16 28.88
CA GLY A 64 12.31 1.02 27.66
C GLY A 64 12.03 -0.27 26.89
N GLU A 65 10.94 -0.98 27.21
CA GLU A 65 10.53 -2.15 26.44
C GLU A 65 9.80 -1.73 25.16
N GLN A 66 10.06 -2.42 24.05
CA GLN A 66 9.40 -2.11 22.79
C GLN A 66 7.93 -2.56 22.84
N LEU A 67 7.02 -1.61 22.66
CA LEU A 67 5.57 -1.84 22.61
C LEU A 67 5.11 -2.28 21.22
N GLY A 68 5.82 -1.83 20.18
CA GLY A 68 5.54 -2.12 18.79
C GLY A 68 5.97 -0.98 17.87
N ASP A 69 5.58 -1.05 16.61
CA ASP A 69 5.78 0.00 15.62
C ASP A 69 4.45 0.49 15.04
N LYS A 70 4.53 1.50 14.19
CA LYS A 70 3.37 2.11 13.52
C LYS A 70 2.48 1.10 12.77
N ARG A 71 3.06 0.04 12.20
CA ARG A 71 2.33 -1.02 11.47
C ARG A 71 1.73 -2.03 12.45
N SER A 72 2.51 -2.51 13.41
CA SER A 72 2.05 -3.52 14.37
C SER A 72 0.96 -2.99 15.31
N LEU A 73 0.95 -1.68 15.55
CA LEU A 73 -0.03 -0.96 16.38
C LEU A 73 -1.01 -0.11 15.55
N GLU A 74 -1.11 -0.37 14.24
CA GLU A 74 -1.93 0.43 13.31
C GLU A 74 -3.39 0.53 13.78
N LYS A 75 -3.98 -0.58 14.20
CA LYS A 75 -5.37 -0.63 14.66
C LYS A 75 -5.58 0.27 15.87
N GLU A 76 -4.72 0.14 16.88
CA GLU A 76 -4.77 0.92 18.11
C GLU A 76 -4.57 2.42 17.83
N ILE A 77 -3.64 2.77 16.94
CA ILE A 77 -3.39 4.17 16.54
C ILE A 77 -4.62 4.75 15.83
N ILE A 78 -5.24 4.03 14.89
CA ILE A 78 -6.44 4.49 14.18
C ILE A 78 -7.59 4.69 15.15
N GLU A 79 -7.83 3.72 16.05
CA GLU A 79 -8.90 3.81 17.04
C GLU A 79 -8.74 5.01 17.98
N THR A 80 -7.51 5.30 18.43
CA THR A 80 -7.25 6.44 19.31
C THR A 80 -7.26 7.79 18.58
N THR A 81 -6.74 7.85 17.36
CA THR A 81 -6.47 9.14 16.68
C THR A 81 -7.50 9.51 15.61
N GLU A 82 -8.31 8.56 15.16
CA GLU A 82 -9.23 8.68 14.02
C GLU A 82 -8.52 9.08 12.71
N ILE A 83 -7.18 8.93 12.66
CA ILE A 83 -6.42 9.19 11.45
C ILE A 83 -6.73 8.10 10.43
N ASN A 84 -6.94 8.52 9.18
CA ASN A 84 -7.16 7.60 8.08
C ASN A 84 -5.94 6.69 7.91
N VAL A 85 -6.17 5.37 7.77
CA VAL A 85 -5.12 4.36 7.59
C VAL A 85 -4.13 4.71 6.47
N LEU A 86 -4.61 5.32 5.38
CA LEU A 86 -3.76 5.73 4.26
C LEU A 86 -2.77 6.82 4.70
N ALA A 87 -3.22 7.81 5.48
CA ALA A 87 -2.35 8.86 6.00
C ALA A 87 -1.28 8.28 6.95
N LEU A 88 -1.67 7.32 7.79
CA LEU A 88 -0.76 6.65 8.72
C LEU A 88 0.34 5.86 7.99
N ARG A 89 -0.01 5.23 6.87
CA ARG A 89 0.92 4.48 5.99
C ARG A 89 1.76 5.35 5.06
N GLY A 90 1.68 6.67 5.19
CA GLY A 90 2.49 7.61 4.43
C GLY A 90 1.88 8.08 3.10
N TYR A 91 0.60 7.82 2.87
CA TYR A 91 -0.11 8.41 1.73
C TYR A 91 -0.06 9.95 1.84
N PRO A 92 0.20 10.69 0.74
CA PRO A 92 0.41 12.12 0.82
C PRO A 92 -0.74 12.86 1.54
N LEU A 93 -0.42 13.60 2.61
CA LEU A 93 -1.42 14.30 3.43
C LEU A 93 -2.25 15.31 2.62
N SER A 94 -1.69 15.80 1.52
CA SER A 94 -2.33 16.61 0.50
C SER A 94 -3.64 16.04 -0.07
N ARG A 95 -3.79 14.71 -0.05
CA ARG A 95 -4.96 13.99 -0.60
C ARG A 95 -6.15 13.94 0.35
N PHE A 96 -5.97 14.33 1.61
CA PHE A 96 -7.04 14.39 2.58
C PHE A 96 -7.64 15.79 2.63
N SER A 97 -8.95 15.86 2.86
CA SER A 97 -9.62 17.15 2.94
C SER A 97 -9.04 17.99 4.07
N ILE A 98 -9.22 19.30 3.99
CA ILE A 98 -8.84 20.19 5.09
C ILE A 98 -9.55 19.75 6.37
N ALA A 99 -10.82 19.36 6.27
CA ALA A 99 -11.62 18.88 7.39
C ALA A 99 -11.03 17.61 8.03
N ASP A 100 -10.61 16.62 7.23
CA ASP A 100 -9.97 15.40 7.73
C ASP A 100 -8.66 15.73 8.44
N ARG A 101 -7.79 16.55 7.81
CA ARG A 101 -6.52 16.93 8.42
C ARG A 101 -6.69 17.73 9.71
N MET A 102 -7.73 18.57 9.78
CA MET A 102 -8.10 19.30 10.99
C MET A 102 -8.66 18.37 12.07
N SER A 103 -9.44 17.35 11.69
CA SER A 103 -10.04 16.41 12.66
C SER A 103 -8.97 15.62 13.41
N TRP A 104 -7.88 15.24 12.75
CA TRP A 104 -6.72 14.56 13.38
C TRP A 104 -6.04 15.38 14.48
N ALA A 105 -6.22 16.70 14.44
CA ALA A 105 -5.71 17.63 15.43
C ALA A 105 -6.74 18.03 16.49
N ALA A 106 -8.03 17.77 16.25
CA ALA A 106 -9.12 18.33 17.06
C ALA A 106 -9.09 17.92 18.53
N LYS A 107 -8.64 16.69 18.83
CA LYS A 107 -8.50 16.17 20.20
C LYS A 107 -7.14 16.46 20.84
N ARG A 108 -6.26 17.20 20.15
CA ARG A 108 -4.89 17.47 20.59
C ARG A 108 -4.77 18.85 21.24
N THR A 109 -3.82 18.98 22.16
CA THR A 109 -3.57 20.18 22.96
C THR A 109 -2.11 20.59 22.87
N THR A 110 -1.85 21.89 23.02
CA THR A 110 -0.52 22.47 23.03
C THR A 110 -0.34 23.34 24.27
N LYS A 111 0.92 23.49 24.74
CA LYS A 111 1.22 24.29 25.92
C LYS A 111 1.11 25.79 25.63
N ARG A 112 1.60 26.22 24.47
CA ARG A 112 1.42 27.59 23.97
C ARG A 112 0.22 27.63 23.06
N GLU A 113 -0.51 28.73 23.08
CA GLU A 113 -1.76 28.87 22.33
C GLU A 113 -1.48 28.82 20.83
N GLU A 114 -0.47 29.56 20.37
CA GLU A 114 -0.03 29.64 18.97
C GLU A 114 0.52 28.31 18.40
N ASP A 115 0.98 27.39 19.26
CA ASP A 115 1.44 26.08 18.81
C ASP A 115 0.29 25.22 18.25
N ASN A 116 -0.98 25.54 18.55
CA ASN A 116 -2.13 24.88 17.95
C ASN A 116 -2.17 25.04 16.42
N ALA A 117 -1.51 26.09 15.91
CA ALA A 117 -1.36 26.36 14.49
C ALA A 117 -0.02 25.83 13.97
N TYR A 118 1.08 26.09 14.69
CA TYR A 118 2.42 25.72 14.23
C TYR A 118 2.64 24.22 14.14
N CYS A 119 1.98 23.45 15.02
CA CYS A 119 2.00 21.99 14.96
C CYS A 119 1.25 21.42 13.74
N LEU A 120 0.60 22.26 12.91
CA LEU A 120 -0.12 21.84 11.71
C LEU A 120 0.53 22.26 10.39
N LEU A 121 1.58 23.10 10.41
CA LEU A 121 2.23 23.60 9.20
C LEU A 121 2.67 22.48 8.24
N GLY A 122 3.29 21.44 8.79
CA GLY A 122 3.72 20.27 8.03
C GLY A 122 2.57 19.39 7.53
N ILE A 123 1.48 19.32 8.30
CA ILE A 123 0.27 18.57 7.94
C ILE A 123 -0.43 19.20 6.74
N PHE A 124 -0.44 20.53 6.71
CA PHE A 124 -1.02 21.31 5.61
C PHE A 124 -0.05 21.62 4.48
N GLY A 125 1.25 21.37 4.66
CA GLY A 125 2.27 21.71 3.67
C GLY A 125 2.40 23.22 3.43
N VAL A 126 2.11 24.03 4.45
CA VAL A 126 2.17 25.49 4.37
C VAL A 126 3.36 26.04 5.15
N TYR A 127 3.75 27.27 4.81
CA TYR A 127 4.83 27.97 5.49
C TYR A 127 4.35 29.34 5.94
N MET A 128 4.62 29.68 7.20
CA MET A 128 4.39 31.00 7.76
C MET A 128 5.40 31.27 8.89
N PRO A 129 5.81 32.53 9.13
CA PRO A 129 6.68 32.88 10.25
C PRO A 129 6.09 32.49 11.62
N LEU A 130 6.92 31.94 12.52
CA LEU A 130 6.57 31.70 13.91
C LEU A 130 6.73 33.00 14.72
N ILE A 131 5.63 33.55 15.20
CA ILE A 131 5.55 34.71 16.08
C ILE A 131 5.03 34.24 17.45
N TYR A 132 5.93 33.90 18.36
CA TYR A 132 5.54 33.52 19.73
C TYR A 132 5.05 34.76 20.49
N GLY A 133 3.87 34.63 21.12
CA GLY A 133 3.12 35.74 21.72
C GLY A 133 1.94 36.25 20.90
N GLU A 134 1.71 35.75 19.68
CA GLU A 134 0.55 36.16 18.86
C GLU A 134 -0.78 35.46 19.23
N GLY A 135 -0.73 34.47 20.12
CA GLY A 135 -1.89 33.72 20.60
C GLY A 135 -2.73 33.12 19.47
N LYS A 136 -4.06 33.27 19.56
CA LYS A 136 -5.01 32.78 18.54
C LYS A 136 -4.79 33.34 17.13
N GLY A 137 -4.07 34.46 16.99
CA GLY A 137 -3.74 35.05 15.69
C GLY A 137 -2.97 34.09 14.77
N ALA A 138 -2.18 33.18 15.35
CA ALA A 138 -1.46 32.15 14.62
C ALA A 138 -2.39 31.23 13.83
N PHE A 139 -3.53 30.85 14.44
CA PHE A 139 -4.49 29.94 13.80
C PHE A 139 -5.24 30.64 12.67
N THR A 140 -5.57 31.92 12.80
CA THR A 140 -6.14 32.72 11.70
C THR A 140 -5.21 32.74 10.49
N ARG A 141 -3.93 33.04 10.71
CA ARG A 141 -2.91 33.04 9.65
C ARG A 141 -2.73 31.66 9.03
N LEU A 142 -2.75 30.59 9.83
CA LEU A 142 -2.75 29.22 9.31
C LEU A 142 -3.91 29.00 8.34
N ILE A 143 -5.14 29.35 8.73
CA ILE A 143 -6.32 29.18 7.88
C ILE A 143 -6.20 30.01 6.59
N GLU A 144 -5.68 31.23 6.66
CA GLU A 144 -5.41 32.04 5.48
C GLU A 144 -4.41 31.37 4.53
N GLU A 145 -3.28 30.87 5.05
CA GLU A 145 -2.27 30.18 4.24
C GLU A 145 -2.78 28.86 3.67
N VAL A 146 -3.55 28.10 4.45
CA VAL A 146 -4.23 26.87 3.99
C VAL A 146 -5.22 27.18 2.88
N ASN A 147 -5.99 28.26 2.99
CA ASN A 147 -6.94 28.64 1.95
C ASN A 147 -6.24 29.18 0.69
N LYS A 148 -5.14 29.92 0.83
CA LYS A 148 -4.30 30.37 -0.29
C LYS A 148 -3.70 29.17 -1.04
N SER A 149 -3.14 28.19 -0.32
CA SER A 149 -2.55 26.99 -0.92
C SER A 149 -3.60 26.05 -1.52
N SER A 150 -4.76 25.92 -0.87
CA SER A 150 -5.87 25.07 -1.32
C SER A 150 -6.56 25.58 -2.59
N LYS A 151 -6.48 26.89 -2.87
CA LYS A 151 -7.04 27.50 -4.09
C LYS A 151 -6.28 27.14 -5.38
N SER A 152 -5.01 26.73 -5.31
CA SER A 152 -4.17 26.57 -6.52
C SER A 152 -3.66 25.15 -6.81
N TYR A 153 -3.49 24.28 -5.80
CA TYR A 153 -2.86 22.96 -6.03
C TYR A 153 -3.75 21.76 -5.61
N HIS A 154 -4.41 21.79 -4.44
CA HIS A 154 -5.20 20.64 -3.96
C HIS A 154 -6.53 20.39 -4.67
N ARG A 155 -7.21 21.46 -5.11
CA ARG A 155 -8.51 21.30 -5.79
C ARG A 155 -8.34 20.64 -7.16
N LEU A 156 -7.30 21.06 -7.90
CA LEU A 156 -6.91 20.41 -9.14
C LEU A 156 -6.49 18.97 -8.88
N ASP A 157 -5.61 18.70 -7.91
CA ASP A 157 -5.15 17.35 -7.55
C ASP A 157 -6.27 16.35 -7.26
N LEU A 158 -7.32 16.73 -6.51
CA LEU A 158 -8.43 15.83 -6.16
C LEU A 158 -9.48 15.74 -7.27
N GLU A 159 -9.80 16.83 -7.97
CA GLU A 159 -10.66 16.79 -9.15
C GLU A 159 -10.02 15.96 -10.28
N PHE A 160 -8.69 16.06 -10.40
CA PHE A 160 -7.85 15.34 -11.35
C PHE A 160 -7.85 13.83 -11.09
N LEU A 161 -7.64 13.40 -9.83
CA LEU A 161 -7.76 11.97 -9.46
C LEU A 161 -9.18 11.44 -9.61
N ARG A 162 -10.20 12.23 -9.25
CA ARG A 162 -11.62 11.85 -9.45
C ARG A 162 -11.97 11.71 -10.92
N TRP A 163 -11.42 12.56 -11.78
CA TRP A 163 -11.63 12.49 -13.23
C TRP A 163 -11.10 11.20 -13.85
N LEU A 164 -9.98 10.66 -13.35
CA LEU A 164 -9.45 9.37 -13.83
C LEU A 164 -10.35 8.19 -13.46
N LYS A 165 -11.28 8.32 -12.50
CA LYS A 165 -12.27 7.28 -12.12
C LYS A 165 -11.65 5.88 -11.90
N SER A 166 -10.49 5.81 -11.26
CA SER A 166 -9.84 4.52 -10.99
C SER A 166 -10.30 3.88 -9.68
N HIS A 167 -10.22 2.55 -9.65
CA HIS A 167 -10.31 1.75 -8.43
C HIS A 167 -8.97 1.72 -7.69
N ASP A 168 -9.04 1.59 -6.36
CA ASP A 168 -7.89 1.38 -5.50
C ASP A 168 -7.57 -0.12 -5.39
N PRO A 169 -6.46 -0.60 -5.98
CA PRO A 169 -6.08 -2.01 -5.95
C PRO A 169 -5.72 -2.49 -4.53
N TYR A 170 -5.53 -1.57 -3.58
CA TYR A 170 -5.28 -1.90 -2.18
C TYR A 170 -6.44 -2.69 -1.55
N THR A 171 -7.67 -2.48 -2.00
CA THR A 171 -8.84 -3.24 -1.51
C THR A 171 -8.72 -4.74 -1.82
N ASN A 172 -8.34 -5.09 -3.05
CA ASN A 172 -8.02 -6.46 -3.45
C ASN A 172 -6.81 -7.00 -2.70
N HIS A 173 -5.77 -6.17 -2.55
CA HIS A 173 -4.58 -6.55 -1.81
C HIS A 173 -4.89 -6.91 -0.35
N LEU A 174 -5.68 -6.11 0.35
CA LEU A 174 -6.12 -6.38 1.72
C LEU A 174 -6.96 -7.65 1.80
N ALA A 175 -7.84 -7.89 0.82
CA ALA A 175 -8.61 -9.13 0.74
C ALA A 175 -7.69 -10.35 0.54
N ALA A 176 -6.64 -10.24 -0.27
CA ALA A 176 -5.62 -11.27 -0.43
C ALA A 176 -4.84 -11.52 0.86
N GLN A 177 -4.40 -10.45 1.55
CA GLN A 177 -3.71 -10.55 2.84
C GLN A 177 -4.55 -11.23 3.92
N ARG A 178 -5.85 -10.94 3.99
CA ARG A 178 -6.76 -11.59 4.95
C ARG A 178 -6.91 -13.08 4.71
N LYS A 179 -6.73 -13.54 3.47
CA LYS A 179 -6.77 -14.95 3.07
C LYS A 179 -5.41 -15.64 3.28
N LYS A 180 -4.32 -14.87 3.31
CA LYS A 180 -2.95 -15.36 3.49
C LYS A 180 -2.75 -15.90 4.91
N GLN A 181 -1.95 -16.95 5.01
CA GLN A 181 -1.50 -17.52 6.28
C GLN A 181 -0.03 -17.19 6.49
N ALA A 182 0.43 -17.27 7.74
CA ALA A 182 1.81 -16.95 8.06
C ALA A 182 2.75 -17.84 7.22
N HIS A 183 3.81 -17.25 6.66
CA HIS A 183 4.85 -17.92 5.85
C HIS A 183 4.46 -18.50 4.49
N THR A 184 3.17 -18.60 4.14
CA THR A 184 2.74 -19.03 2.79
C THR A 184 3.25 -18.08 1.69
N GLY A 185 3.67 -18.65 0.55
CA GLY A 185 4.22 -17.91 -0.60
C GLY A 185 5.62 -17.32 -0.40
N SER A 186 6.20 -17.36 0.80
CA SER A 186 7.52 -16.77 1.10
C SER A 186 8.68 -17.50 0.44
N TRP A 187 8.51 -18.79 0.14
CA TRP A 187 9.47 -19.60 -0.58
C TRP A 187 9.81 -19.00 -1.96
N PHE A 188 8.84 -18.35 -2.61
CA PHE A 188 9.02 -17.76 -3.93
C PHE A 188 10.02 -16.60 -3.91
N LEU A 189 10.04 -15.83 -2.82
CA LEU A 189 10.94 -14.68 -2.65
C LEU A 189 12.43 -15.08 -2.59
N HIS A 190 12.71 -16.36 -2.32
CA HIS A 190 14.07 -16.89 -2.26
C HIS A 190 14.49 -17.56 -3.58
N GLY A 191 13.60 -17.57 -4.58
CA GLY A 191 13.86 -18.16 -5.89
C GLY A 191 14.85 -17.33 -6.72
N GLU A 192 15.63 -18.01 -7.56
CA GLU A 192 16.61 -17.36 -8.44
C GLU A 192 15.92 -16.46 -9.47
N GLN A 193 14.77 -16.88 -10.01
CA GLN A 193 14.01 -16.10 -11.00
C GLN A 193 13.47 -14.81 -10.39
N TYR A 194 12.89 -14.87 -9.18
CA TYR A 194 12.44 -13.68 -8.46
C TYR A 194 13.60 -12.73 -8.16
N THR A 195 14.70 -13.27 -7.62
CA THR A 195 15.90 -12.48 -7.31
C THR A 195 16.47 -11.79 -8.56
N ALA A 196 16.57 -12.51 -9.68
CA ALA A 196 17.05 -11.95 -10.94
C ALA A 196 16.13 -10.86 -11.49
N TRP A 197 14.82 -11.04 -11.39
CA TRP A 197 13.82 -10.01 -11.72
C TRP A 197 13.93 -8.80 -10.81
N GLN A 198 14.04 -8.99 -9.50
CA GLN A 198 14.20 -7.91 -8.52
C GLN A 198 15.52 -7.16 -8.67
N CYS A 199 16.58 -7.78 -9.20
CA CYS A 199 17.81 -7.08 -9.56
C CYS A 199 17.75 -6.35 -10.91
N GLY A 200 16.67 -6.52 -11.69
CA GLY A 200 16.50 -5.92 -13.02
C GLY A 200 17.19 -6.68 -14.14
N LYS A 201 17.64 -7.93 -13.92
CA LYS A 201 18.18 -8.79 -14.98
C LYS A 201 17.08 -9.35 -15.88
N ILE A 202 15.86 -9.42 -15.35
CA ILE A 202 14.68 -9.92 -16.06
C ILE A 202 13.66 -8.78 -16.13
N PRO A 203 13.33 -8.26 -17.33
CA PRO A 203 12.37 -7.17 -17.49
C PRO A 203 10.91 -7.64 -17.38
N LEU A 204 10.62 -8.89 -17.73
CA LEU A 204 9.28 -9.48 -17.68
C LEU A 204 9.35 -10.88 -17.07
N LEU A 205 8.73 -11.04 -15.90
CA LEU A 205 8.55 -12.32 -15.21
C LEU A 205 7.07 -12.70 -15.28
N TRP A 206 6.76 -13.86 -15.85
CA TRP A 206 5.40 -14.39 -15.91
C TRP A 206 5.29 -15.60 -14.99
N ILE A 207 4.37 -15.54 -14.03
CA ILE A 207 4.04 -16.63 -13.12
C ILE A 207 2.70 -17.21 -13.56
N SER A 208 2.65 -18.51 -13.84
CA SER A 208 1.40 -19.17 -14.17
C SER A 208 1.14 -20.41 -13.32
N GLY A 209 -0.12 -20.77 -13.16
CA GLY A 209 -0.50 -21.96 -12.42
C GLY A 209 -1.97 -22.30 -12.57
N SER A 210 -2.34 -23.52 -12.22
CA SER A 210 -3.73 -23.99 -12.18
C SER A 210 -4.47 -23.56 -10.91
N ARG A 211 -3.74 -23.21 -9.84
CA ARG A 211 -4.29 -22.96 -8.50
C ARG A 211 -4.35 -21.47 -8.17
N ILE A 212 -5.49 -20.85 -8.49
CA ILE A 212 -5.76 -19.40 -8.36
C ILE A 212 -5.43 -18.87 -6.96
N ARG A 213 -5.77 -19.60 -5.90
CA ARG A 213 -5.52 -19.16 -4.52
C ARG A 213 -4.04 -18.99 -4.19
N ILE A 214 -3.20 -19.85 -4.75
CA ILE A 214 -1.74 -19.82 -4.52
C ILE A 214 -1.13 -18.66 -5.28
N LEU A 215 -1.54 -18.46 -6.53
CA LEU A 215 -1.13 -17.32 -7.34
C LEU A 215 -1.45 -15.99 -6.64
N LEU A 216 -2.68 -15.84 -6.12
CA LEU A 216 -3.09 -14.67 -5.34
C LEU A 216 -2.19 -14.43 -4.10
N ILE A 217 -1.85 -15.50 -3.37
CA ILE A 217 -0.97 -15.42 -2.19
C ILE A 217 0.45 -15.04 -2.60
N ILE A 218 0.97 -15.58 -3.71
CA ILE A 218 2.29 -15.23 -4.25
C ILE A 218 2.33 -13.75 -4.62
N SER A 219 1.35 -13.26 -5.38
CA SER A 219 1.24 -11.84 -5.77
C SER A 219 1.19 -10.92 -4.56
N SER A 220 0.33 -11.24 -3.57
CA SER A 220 0.26 -10.47 -2.33
C SER A 220 1.59 -10.48 -1.56
N THR A 221 2.27 -11.62 -1.50
CA THR A 221 3.56 -11.76 -0.82
C THR A 221 4.67 -10.96 -1.50
N ILE A 222 4.70 -10.97 -2.83
CA ILE A 222 5.62 -10.16 -3.62
C ILE A 222 5.36 -8.67 -3.41
N ILE A 223 4.10 -8.24 -3.49
CA ILE A 223 3.73 -6.84 -3.30
C ILE A 223 4.14 -6.36 -1.90
N GLU A 224 3.91 -7.13 -0.85
CA GLU A 224 4.35 -6.77 0.51
C GLU A 224 5.87 -6.64 0.61
N ASN A 225 6.63 -7.58 0.05
CA ASN A 225 8.09 -7.49 0.06
C ASN A 225 8.57 -6.23 -0.69
N LEU A 226 7.95 -5.90 -1.82
CA LEU A 226 8.29 -4.70 -2.59
C LEU A 226 7.91 -3.41 -1.84
N LEU A 227 6.76 -3.40 -1.16
CA LEU A 227 6.33 -2.27 -0.31
C LEU A 227 7.20 -2.10 0.94
N GLU A 228 7.75 -3.18 1.49
CA GLU A 228 8.75 -3.11 2.55
C GLU A 228 10.06 -2.52 2.04
N ASN A 229 10.52 -2.98 0.87
CA ASN A 229 11.75 -2.49 0.26
C ASN A 229 11.65 -1.02 -0.20
N SER A 230 10.48 -0.56 -0.64
CA SER A 230 10.27 0.83 -1.07
C SER A 230 10.41 1.86 0.05
N VAL A 231 10.31 1.44 1.32
CA VAL A 231 10.65 2.28 2.48
C VAL A 231 12.12 2.69 2.46
N THR A 232 13.00 1.81 1.94
CA THR A 232 14.45 2.03 1.88
C THR A 232 14.91 2.59 0.53
N ASP A 233 14.26 2.20 -0.58
CA ASP A 233 14.52 2.68 -1.92
C ASP A 233 13.40 3.60 -2.42
N THR A 234 13.50 4.90 -2.07
CA THR A 234 12.54 5.91 -2.51
C THR A 234 12.71 6.33 -3.96
N SER A 235 13.67 5.75 -4.69
CA SER A 235 13.96 6.12 -6.08
C SER A 235 13.13 5.34 -7.10
N ALA A 236 12.49 4.25 -6.68
CA ALA A 236 11.68 3.39 -7.54
C ALA A 236 10.21 3.80 -7.50
N MET A 237 9.59 3.93 -8.68
CA MET A 237 8.14 3.95 -8.78
C MET A 237 7.59 2.53 -8.69
N MET A 238 6.49 2.35 -7.98
CA MET A 238 5.82 1.06 -7.87
C MET A 238 4.32 1.23 -8.10
N ALA A 239 3.75 0.29 -8.86
CA ALA A 239 2.32 0.13 -8.98
C ALA A 239 1.96 -1.35 -9.03
N TYR A 240 0.74 -1.69 -8.62
CA TYR A 240 0.22 -3.04 -8.76
C TYR A 240 -1.27 -2.99 -9.12
N TYR A 241 -1.76 -4.06 -9.75
CA TYR A 241 -3.15 -4.17 -10.12
C TYR A 241 -3.65 -5.60 -9.96
N TYR A 242 -4.89 -5.73 -9.51
CA TYR A 242 -5.61 -7.00 -9.41
C TYR A 242 -6.78 -6.91 -10.38
N PHE A 243 -6.75 -7.72 -11.44
CA PHE A 243 -7.97 -8.00 -12.17
C PHE A 243 -8.90 -8.83 -11.28
N ASP A 244 -10.20 -8.57 -11.39
CA ASP A 244 -11.20 -9.22 -10.55
C ASP A 244 -12.44 -9.54 -11.38
N PHE A 245 -12.65 -10.82 -11.63
CA PHE A 245 -13.76 -11.35 -12.42
C PHE A 245 -15.13 -10.93 -11.84
N SER A 246 -15.21 -10.72 -10.52
CA SER A 246 -16.44 -10.34 -9.84
C SER A 246 -16.79 -8.85 -9.96
N GLU A 247 -15.83 -8.01 -10.35
CA GLU A 247 -16.00 -6.56 -10.47
C GLU A 247 -15.79 -6.10 -11.91
N ALA A 248 -16.87 -5.87 -12.65
CA ALA A 248 -16.83 -5.51 -14.07
C ALA A 248 -15.87 -4.35 -14.39
N ASP A 249 -15.83 -3.32 -13.54
CA ASP A 249 -14.99 -2.15 -13.74
C ASP A 249 -13.49 -2.43 -13.52
N LYS A 250 -13.12 -3.56 -12.92
CA LYS A 250 -11.73 -4.00 -12.71
C LYS A 250 -11.22 -4.95 -13.80
N ARG A 251 -12.02 -5.18 -14.85
CA ARG A 251 -11.69 -6.15 -15.91
C ARG A 251 -11.11 -5.51 -17.17
N THR A 252 -11.28 -4.20 -17.36
CA THR A 252 -10.89 -3.53 -18.61
C THR A 252 -9.43 -3.08 -18.61
N LEU A 253 -8.80 -3.02 -19.77
CA LEU A 253 -7.47 -2.42 -19.93
C LEU A 253 -7.49 -0.92 -19.56
N GLY A 254 -8.62 -0.26 -19.83
CA GLY A 254 -8.84 1.12 -19.43
C GLY A 254 -8.73 1.35 -17.93
N SER A 255 -9.24 0.45 -17.08
CA SER A 255 -9.16 0.61 -15.62
C SER A 255 -7.78 0.25 -15.07
N PHE A 256 -7.10 -0.72 -15.68
CA PHE A 256 -5.69 -1.01 -15.41
C PHE A 256 -4.81 0.23 -15.62
N VAL A 257 -4.86 0.86 -16.81
CA VAL A 257 -4.05 2.03 -17.14
C VAL A 257 -4.35 3.21 -16.20
N ARG A 258 -5.63 3.48 -15.91
CA ARG A 258 -6.05 4.52 -14.95
C ARG A 258 -5.44 4.29 -13.56
N SER A 259 -5.43 3.04 -13.08
CA SER A 259 -4.87 2.71 -11.77
C SER A 259 -3.36 2.89 -11.72
N LEU A 260 -2.64 2.48 -12.76
CA LEU A 260 -1.21 2.74 -12.86
C LEU A 260 -0.89 4.23 -12.86
N LEU A 261 -1.61 5.03 -13.66
CA LEU A 261 -1.43 6.47 -13.70
C LEU A 261 -1.61 7.11 -12.32
N ILE A 262 -2.64 6.73 -11.57
CA ILE A 262 -2.83 7.24 -10.20
C ILE A 262 -1.66 6.85 -9.30
N GLN A 263 -1.33 5.56 -9.21
CA GLN A 263 -0.28 5.08 -8.31
C GLN A 263 1.08 5.71 -8.60
N LEU A 264 1.44 5.85 -9.88
CA LEU A 264 2.74 6.37 -10.31
C LEU A 264 2.83 7.90 -10.20
N THR A 265 1.71 8.62 -10.32
CA THR A 265 1.72 10.09 -10.26
C THR A 265 1.49 10.65 -8.85
N VAL A 266 0.88 9.89 -7.94
CA VAL A 266 0.65 10.35 -6.56
C VAL A 266 1.95 10.65 -5.82
N ASN A 267 3.03 9.95 -6.15
CA ASN A 267 4.34 10.14 -5.52
C ASN A 267 5.22 11.19 -6.22
N LEU A 268 4.74 11.78 -7.32
CA LEU A 268 5.43 12.87 -8.00
C LEU A 268 5.17 14.20 -7.27
N PRO A 269 6.12 15.16 -7.33
CA PRO A 269 5.98 16.47 -6.68
C PRO A 269 4.84 17.33 -7.26
N GLY A 270 4.23 16.92 -8.37
CA GLY A 270 3.06 17.54 -8.98
C GLY A 270 2.51 16.67 -10.12
N ILE A 271 1.35 17.05 -10.66
CA ILE A 271 0.73 16.37 -11.81
C ILE A 271 1.66 16.53 -13.03
N PRO A 272 2.04 15.45 -13.73
CA PRO A 272 2.78 15.55 -14.98
C PRO A 272 2.07 16.44 -16.00
N GLN A 273 2.82 17.28 -16.71
CA GLN A 273 2.24 18.25 -17.63
C GLN A 273 1.40 17.59 -18.73
N GLU A 274 1.82 16.42 -19.24
CA GLU A 274 1.08 15.68 -20.27
C GLU A 274 -0.28 15.23 -19.75
N LEU A 275 -0.29 14.74 -18.53
CA LEU A 275 -1.47 14.27 -17.85
C LEU A 275 -2.43 15.44 -17.53
N PHE A 276 -1.89 16.59 -17.11
CA PHE A 276 -2.66 17.82 -16.92
C PHE A 276 -3.26 18.34 -18.24
N ASN A 277 -2.49 18.35 -19.33
CA ASN A 277 -2.96 18.77 -20.64
C ASN A 277 -4.13 17.89 -21.13
N LEU A 278 -4.04 16.57 -20.91
CA LEU A 278 -5.12 15.65 -21.26
C LEU A 278 -6.40 15.97 -20.48
N TYR A 279 -6.29 16.25 -19.17
CA TYR A 279 -7.44 16.65 -18.35
C TYR A 279 -8.11 17.93 -18.84
N ILE A 280 -7.33 18.97 -19.18
CA ILE A 280 -7.91 20.23 -19.68
C ILE A 280 -8.68 19.99 -20.98
N ARG A 281 -8.08 19.26 -21.95
CA ARG A 281 -8.76 18.93 -23.22
C ARG A 281 -10.05 18.13 -22.99
N SER A 282 -10.00 17.12 -22.13
CA SER A 282 -11.18 16.31 -21.78
C SER A 282 -12.30 17.16 -21.19
N ARG A 283 -11.97 18.17 -20.37
CA ARG A 283 -12.95 19.10 -19.82
C ARG A 283 -13.54 20.05 -20.86
N GLU A 284 -12.70 20.63 -21.71
CA GLU A 284 -13.13 21.53 -22.79
C GLU A 284 -14.06 20.82 -23.77
N MET A 285 -13.77 19.56 -24.08
CA MET A 285 -14.55 18.73 -24.99
C MET A 285 -15.74 18.04 -24.32
N ASN A 286 -15.84 18.10 -22.98
CA ASN A 286 -16.81 17.34 -22.17
C ASN A 286 -16.80 15.84 -22.50
N GLN A 287 -15.61 15.25 -22.62
CA GLN A 287 -15.40 13.86 -23.01
C GLN A 287 -14.40 13.16 -22.08
N GLU A 288 -14.62 11.88 -21.83
CA GLU A 288 -13.65 11.05 -21.10
C GLU A 288 -12.39 10.80 -21.92
N PRO A 289 -11.22 10.68 -21.27
CA PRO A 289 -9.99 10.33 -21.98
C PRO A 289 -10.10 8.91 -22.54
N SER A 290 -9.69 8.74 -23.79
CA SER A 290 -9.56 7.41 -24.38
C SER A 290 -8.44 6.61 -23.69
N THR A 291 -8.56 5.28 -23.67
CA THR A 291 -7.51 4.40 -23.15
C THR A 291 -6.17 4.67 -23.83
N GLU A 292 -6.18 4.92 -25.15
CA GLU A 292 -4.97 5.25 -25.91
C GLU A 292 -4.28 6.53 -25.42
N SER A 293 -5.04 7.60 -25.20
CA SER A 293 -4.49 8.85 -24.66
C SER A 293 -3.86 8.64 -23.27
N LEU A 294 -4.45 7.75 -22.46
CA LEU A 294 -3.92 7.41 -21.14
C LEU A 294 -2.64 6.57 -21.25
N ARG A 295 -2.54 5.65 -22.22
CA ARG A 295 -1.32 4.87 -22.50
C ARG A 295 -0.16 5.77 -22.91
N GLU A 296 -0.40 6.76 -23.77
CA GLU A 296 0.62 7.73 -24.18
C GLU A 296 1.18 8.51 -22.99
N VAL A 297 0.30 8.96 -22.08
CA VAL A 297 0.72 9.67 -20.86
C VAL A 297 1.50 8.74 -19.93
N LEU A 298 1.04 7.51 -19.74
CA LEU A 298 1.71 6.50 -18.91
C LEU A 298 3.12 6.19 -19.46
N ARG A 299 3.26 6.08 -20.78
CA ARG A 299 4.54 5.94 -21.47
C ARG A 299 5.49 7.10 -21.17
N GLY A 300 5.00 8.34 -21.26
CA GLY A 300 5.78 9.54 -20.94
C GLY A 300 6.31 9.53 -19.50
N ILE A 301 5.49 9.10 -18.54
CA ILE A 301 5.88 8.97 -17.12
C ILE A 301 6.96 7.88 -16.96
N LEU A 302 6.74 6.70 -17.52
CA LEU A 302 7.63 5.55 -17.34
C LEU A 302 9.00 5.72 -18.02
N ILE A 303 9.06 6.35 -19.20
CA ILE A 303 10.34 6.65 -19.89
C ILE A 303 11.23 7.59 -19.06
N ARG A 304 10.63 8.51 -18.30
CA ARG A 304 11.36 9.44 -17.43
C ARG A 304 11.70 8.85 -16.05
N SER A 305 11.13 7.70 -15.71
CA SER A 305 11.43 7.03 -14.45
C SER A 305 12.83 6.40 -14.49
N THR A 306 13.57 6.52 -13.39
CA THR A 306 14.87 5.83 -13.22
C THR A 306 14.68 4.33 -12.99
N LYS A 307 13.57 3.97 -12.34
CA LYS A 307 13.17 2.59 -12.03
C LYS A 307 11.67 2.53 -11.82
N ALA A 308 11.02 1.56 -12.44
CA ALA A 308 9.59 1.32 -12.30
C ALA A 308 9.31 -0.18 -12.14
N ILE A 309 8.44 -0.53 -11.19
CA ILE A 309 8.02 -1.90 -10.91
C ILE A 309 6.50 -1.97 -11.02
N ILE A 310 6.00 -2.86 -11.87
CA ILE A 310 4.57 -3.07 -12.06
C ILE A 310 4.25 -4.54 -11.84
N VAL A 311 3.31 -4.82 -10.94
CA VAL A 311 2.80 -6.17 -10.67
C VAL A 311 1.36 -6.27 -11.15
N VAL A 312 1.06 -7.26 -11.98
CA VAL A 312 -0.28 -7.51 -12.54
C VAL A 312 -0.72 -8.89 -12.06
N ASP A 313 -1.78 -8.94 -11.25
CA ASP A 313 -2.38 -10.18 -10.77
C ASP A 313 -3.65 -10.52 -11.54
N ALA A 314 -3.88 -11.82 -11.72
CA ALA A 314 -5.04 -12.40 -12.38
C ALA A 314 -5.29 -11.87 -13.81
N LEU A 315 -4.23 -11.73 -14.62
CA LEU A 315 -4.34 -11.18 -15.98
C LEU A 315 -5.42 -11.88 -16.83
N ASP A 316 -5.63 -13.19 -16.62
CA ASP A 316 -6.66 -13.98 -17.30
C ASP A 316 -8.11 -13.55 -16.99
N GLU A 317 -8.33 -12.71 -15.98
CA GLU A 317 -9.65 -12.15 -15.65
C GLU A 317 -9.96 -10.83 -16.38
N CYS A 318 -8.99 -10.31 -17.16
CA CYS A 318 -9.18 -9.18 -18.05
C CYS A 318 -10.24 -9.47 -19.12
N SER A 319 -11.06 -8.48 -19.47
CA SER A 319 -12.04 -8.56 -20.57
C SER A 319 -11.40 -8.46 -21.95
N GLU A 320 -10.18 -7.93 -22.03
CA GLU A 320 -9.42 -7.67 -23.26
C GLU A 320 -8.00 -8.27 -23.14
N PRO A 321 -7.84 -9.58 -22.89
CA PRO A 321 -6.56 -10.13 -22.46
C PRO A 321 -5.49 -10.07 -23.58
N GLU A 322 -5.84 -10.25 -24.85
CA GLU A 322 -4.91 -10.07 -25.97
C GLU A 322 -4.40 -8.62 -26.08
N GLU A 323 -5.29 -7.64 -25.97
CA GLU A 323 -4.94 -6.21 -26.01
C GLU A 323 -4.06 -5.81 -24.81
N LEU A 324 -4.32 -6.40 -23.64
CA LEU A 324 -3.49 -6.19 -22.46
C LEU A 324 -2.09 -6.79 -22.63
N VAL A 325 -1.98 -7.97 -23.23
CA VAL A 325 -0.68 -8.61 -23.52
C VAL A 325 0.08 -7.80 -24.57
N GLU A 326 -0.57 -7.33 -25.63
CA GLU A 326 0.02 -6.40 -26.60
C GLU A 326 0.58 -5.16 -25.88
N PHE A 327 -0.22 -4.55 -25.00
CA PHE A 327 0.21 -3.40 -24.23
C PHE A 327 1.38 -3.70 -23.27
N ILE A 328 1.44 -4.90 -22.66
CA ILE A 328 2.61 -5.35 -21.89
C ILE A 328 3.85 -5.45 -22.78
N GLY A 329 3.69 -5.94 -24.01
CA GLY A 329 4.73 -5.96 -25.04
C GLY A 329 5.23 -4.57 -25.41
N GLU A 330 4.30 -3.62 -25.60
CA GLU A 330 4.63 -2.21 -25.82
C GLU A 330 5.45 -1.65 -24.65
N MET A 331 4.96 -1.81 -23.41
CA MET A 331 5.66 -1.34 -22.20
C MET A 331 7.08 -1.89 -22.11
N LYS A 332 7.26 -3.19 -22.40
CA LYS A 332 8.57 -3.85 -22.44
C LYS A 332 9.49 -3.24 -23.51
N SER A 333 8.94 -2.83 -24.65
CA SER A 333 9.70 -2.23 -25.76
C SER A 333 10.13 -0.79 -25.51
N TRP A 334 9.51 -0.10 -24.54
CA TRP A 334 9.87 1.27 -24.22
C TRP A 334 11.30 1.31 -23.67
N ARG A 335 12.13 2.22 -24.18
CA ARG A 335 13.53 2.45 -23.74
C ARG A 335 13.59 3.06 -22.33
N THR A 336 13.07 2.33 -21.35
CA THR A 336 13.06 2.66 -19.93
C THR A 336 14.35 2.15 -19.29
N ALA A 337 14.94 2.92 -18.38
CA ALA A 337 16.23 2.55 -17.80
C ALA A 337 16.16 1.29 -16.92
N ASN A 338 14.99 1.00 -16.32
CA ASN A 338 14.79 -0.14 -15.43
C ASN A 338 13.29 -0.44 -15.16
N LEU A 339 12.49 -0.69 -16.21
CA LEU A 339 11.12 -1.19 -16.04
C LEU A 339 11.13 -2.69 -15.76
N ARG A 340 10.35 -3.09 -14.75
CA ARG A 340 10.19 -4.49 -14.35
C ARG A 340 8.71 -4.81 -14.25
N LEU A 341 8.28 -5.74 -15.09
CA LEU A 341 6.92 -6.22 -15.16
C LEU A 341 6.88 -7.62 -14.54
N LEU A 342 5.94 -7.83 -13.63
CA LEU A 342 5.60 -9.16 -13.12
C LEU A 342 4.14 -9.40 -13.38
N VAL A 343 3.84 -10.49 -14.06
CA VAL A 343 2.49 -10.85 -14.46
C VAL A 343 2.15 -12.20 -13.86
N VAL A 344 0.95 -12.31 -13.29
CA VAL A 344 0.41 -13.54 -12.73
C VAL A 344 -0.91 -13.86 -13.40
N SER A 345 -1.06 -15.10 -13.86
CA SER A 345 -2.28 -15.57 -14.53
C SER A 345 -2.47 -17.08 -14.41
N ARG A 346 -3.60 -17.58 -14.89
CA ARG A 346 -3.73 -19.01 -15.24
C ARG A 346 -2.73 -19.41 -16.32
N GLN A 347 -2.47 -20.72 -16.37
CA GLN A 347 -1.58 -21.31 -17.37
C GLN A 347 -2.09 -21.17 -18.81
N HIS A 348 -3.41 -21.25 -19.01
CA HIS A 348 -4.03 -21.10 -20.32
C HIS A 348 -5.17 -20.09 -20.23
N PHE A 349 -5.11 -19.06 -21.07
CA PHE A 349 -6.08 -17.99 -21.23
C PHE A 349 -6.01 -17.41 -22.67
N GLU A 350 -7.03 -16.68 -23.09
CA GLU A 350 -7.05 -15.99 -24.39
C GLU A 350 -5.92 -14.95 -24.44
N GLY A 351 -4.88 -15.15 -25.26
CA GLY A 351 -3.65 -14.34 -25.26
C GLY A 351 -2.39 -15.04 -24.71
N THR A 352 -2.47 -16.33 -24.41
CA THR A 352 -1.31 -17.14 -23.98
C THR A 352 -0.19 -17.14 -25.02
N ASP A 353 -0.52 -17.39 -26.30
CA ASP A 353 0.46 -17.41 -27.40
C ASP A 353 1.15 -16.05 -27.53
N ALA A 354 0.37 -14.96 -27.47
CA ALA A 354 0.91 -13.60 -27.50
C ALA A 354 1.83 -13.32 -26.30
N MET A 355 1.53 -13.87 -25.11
CA MET A 355 2.38 -13.71 -23.93
C MET A 355 3.70 -14.48 -24.11
N GLU A 356 3.66 -15.67 -24.68
CA GLU A 356 4.85 -16.46 -25.01
C GLU A 356 5.73 -15.75 -26.04
N ASP A 357 5.12 -15.11 -27.05
CA ASP A 357 5.82 -14.29 -28.05
C ASP A 357 6.54 -13.07 -27.45
N LEU A 358 6.14 -12.62 -26.26
CA LEU A 358 6.89 -11.61 -25.50
C LEU A 358 8.17 -12.17 -24.88
N HIS A 359 8.45 -13.47 -24.99
CA HIS A 359 9.61 -14.14 -24.40
C HIS A 359 9.83 -13.77 -22.91
N PRO A 360 8.83 -13.94 -22.04
CA PRO A 360 8.98 -13.73 -20.61
C PRO A 360 9.91 -14.80 -20.01
N VAL A 361 10.53 -14.50 -18.88
CA VAL A 361 10.98 -15.60 -18.01
C VAL A 361 9.73 -16.18 -17.37
N HIS A 362 9.42 -17.42 -17.71
CA HIS A 362 8.20 -18.10 -17.27
C HIS A 362 8.46 -19.01 -16.07
N VAL A 363 7.65 -18.88 -15.03
CA VAL A 363 7.64 -19.75 -13.86
C VAL A 363 6.27 -20.39 -13.73
N SER A 364 6.18 -21.68 -14.06
CA SER A 364 4.99 -22.48 -13.83
C SER A 364 5.00 -23.03 -12.40
N ILE A 365 4.00 -22.65 -11.60
CA ILE A 365 3.80 -23.15 -10.25
C ILE A 365 3.20 -24.55 -10.34
N GLN A 366 4.05 -25.56 -10.23
CA GLN A 366 3.66 -26.97 -10.23
C GLN A 366 2.96 -27.38 -8.93
N ASP A 367 2.17 -28.45 -9.00
CA ASP A 367 1.37 -28.98 -7.90
C ASP A 367 2.21 -29.36 -6.66
N GLU A 368 3.47 -29.77 -6.82
CA GLU A 368 4.31 -30.23 -5.71
C GLU A 368 4.69 -29.11 -4.74
N VAL A 369 5.03 -27.93 -5.25
CA VAL A 369 5.35 -26.75 -4.42
C VAL A 369 4.08 -26.18 -3.79
N ALA A 370 2.98 -26.20 -4.56
CA ALA A 370 1.65 -25.87 -4.07
C ALA A 370 1.16 -26.77 -2.91
N ASN A 371 1.50 -28.06 -2.97
CA ASN A 371 1.13 -29.02 -1.93
C ASN A 371 1.80 -28.71 -0.58
N ASN A 372 3.00 -28.12 -0.57
CA ASN A 372 3.66 -27.70 0.67
C ASN A 372 2.95 -26.51 1.33
N ASP A 373 2.48 -25.54 0.55
CA ASP A 373 1.68 -24.41 1.08
C ASP A 373 0.31 -24.89 1.60
N ILE A 374 -0.33 -25.84 0.91
CA ILE A 374 -1.58 -26.46 1.38
C ILE A 374 -1.35 -27.24 2.66
N LEU A 375 -0.25 -28.00 2.75
CA LEU A 375 0.17 -28.70 3.96
C LEU A 375 0.37 -27.73 5.13
N ALA A 376 1.07 -26.63 4.91
CA ALA A 376 1.30 -25.60 5.92
C ALA A 376 -0.03 -25.02 6.42
N PHE A 377 -0.93 -24.66 5.50
CA PHE A 377 -2.26 -24.16 5.84
C PHE A 377 -3.10 -25.17 6.64
N VAL A 378 -3.16 -26.43 6.19
CA VAL A 378 -3.93 -27.48 6.86
C VAL A 378 -3.39 -27.74 8.26
N LYS A 379 -2.07 -27.84 8.43
CA LYS A 379 -1.42 -28.02 9.74
C LYS A 379 -1.73 -26.87 10.68
N GLU A 380 -1.70 -25.64 10.17
CA GLU A 380 -2.00 -24.45 10.96
C GLU A 380 -3.47 -24.45 11.42
N ILE A 381 -4.43 -24.72 10.54
CA ILE A 381 -5.85 -24.87 10.91
C ILE A 381 -6.04 -25.97 11.96
N LEU A 382 -5.44 -27.14 11.75
CA LEU A 382 -5.53 -28.27 12.68
C LEU A 382 -4.93 -27.95 14.06
N SER A 383 -4.01 -26.97 14.14
CA SER A 383 -3.40 -26.52 15.40
C SER A 383 -4.17 -25.39 16.10
N LYS A 384 -4.77 -24.48 15.32
CA LYS A 384 -5.45 -23.27 15.83
C LYS A 384 -6.91 -23.50 16.20
N ASP A 385 -7.62 -24.35 15.45
CA ASP A 385 -9.02 -24.62 15.73
C ASP A 385 -9.19 -25.39 17.04
N ILE A 386 -10.09 -24.88 17.90
CA ILE A 386 -10.29 -25.36 19.27
C ILE A 386 -10.73 -26.83 19.30
N LYS A 387 -11.51 -27.26 18.32
CA LYS A 387 -12.02 -28.64 18.21
C LYS A 387 -11.00 -29.53 17.53
N LEU A 388 -10.43 -29.10 16.40
CA LEU A 388 -9.53 -29.93 15.60
C LEU A 388 -8.19 -30.18 16.32
N ARG A 389 -7.71 -29.22 17.12
CA ARG A 389 -6.46 -29.40 17.88
C ARG A 389 -6.51 -30.54 18.89
N GLN A 390 -7.69 -30.93 19.35
CA GLN A 390 -7.89 -32.02 20.29
C GLN A 390 -7.94 -33.39 19.61
N TRP A 391 -8.02 -33.44 18.28
CA TRP A 391 -8.14 -34.70 17.55
C TRP A 391 -6.84 -35.51 17.59
N PRO A 392 -6.92 -36.86 17.55
CA PRO A 392 -5.75 -37.72 17.57
C PRO A 392 -4.80 -37.44 16.41
N GLN A 393 -3.49 -37.56 16.65
CA GLN A 393 -2.47 -37.28 15.65
C GLN A 393 -2.62 -38.13 14.38
N GLY A 394 -3.08 -39.38 14.52
CA GLY A 394 -3.38 -40.26 13.38
C GLY A 394 -4.48 -39.70 12.48
N VAL A 395 -5.54 -39.13 13.07
CA VAL A 395 -6.66 -38.51 12.33
C VAL A 395 -6.21 -37.22 11.65
N LYS A 396 -5.43 -36.38 12.35
CA LYS A 396 -4.83 -35.17 11.76
C LYS A 396 -3.98 -35.50 10.53
N LYS A 397 -3.14 -36.53 10.62
CA LYS A 397 -2.30 -36.99 9.50
C LYS A 397 -3.11 -37.55 8.33
N GLN A 398 -4.23 -38.22 8.61
CA GLN A 398 -5.18 -38.63 7.58
C GLN A 398 -5.85 -37.44 6.89
N ILE A 399 -6.24 -36.40 7.63
CA ILE A 399 -6.81 -35.17 7.08
C ILE A 399 -5.79 -34.46 6.19
N GLU A 400 -4.55 -34.29 6.66
CA GLU A 400 -3.45 -33.75 5.86
C GLU A 400 -3.32 -34.51 4.53
N THR A 401 -3.17 -35.84 4.60
CA THR A 401 -2.99 -36.69 3.41
C THR A 401 -4.19 -36.64 2.46
N ALA A 402 -5.41 -36.68 3.00
CA ALA A 402 -6.65 -36.65 2.22
C ALA A 402 -6.87 -35.30 1.55
N LEU A 403 -6.61 -34.18 2.22
CA LEU A 403 -6.78 -32.85 1.66
C LEU A 403 -5.71 -32.56 0.60
N ILE A 404 -4.46 -33.00 0.78
CA ILE A 404 -3.43 -32.85 -0.27
C ILE A 404 -3.84 -33.62 -1.53
N SER A 405 -4.22 -34.88 -1.37
CA SER A 405 -4.55 -35.75 -2.50
C SER A 405 -5.87 -35.41 -3.20
N LYS A 406 -6.81 -34.74 -2.51
CA LYS A 406 -8.14 -34.39 -3.06
C LYS A 406 -8.37 -32.91 -3.30
N SER A 407 -7.47 -32.02 -2.88
CA SER A 407 -7.70 -30.57 -2.92
C SER A 407 -7.90 -30.03 -4.33
N ASN A 408 -7.25 -30.59 -5.35
CA ASN A 408 -7.32 -30.11 -6.75
C ASN A 408 -7.26 -28.56 -6.91
N GLY A 409 -6.67 -27.84 -5.94
CA GLY A 409 -6.62 -26.37 -5.95
C GLY A 409 -7.80 -25.59 -5.36
N MET A 410 -8.78 -26.21 -4.70
CA MET A 410 -9.88 -25.53 -3.97
C MET A 410 -9.63 -25.34 -2.48
#